data_AF-A0A1H9KX86-F1
#
_entry.id   AF-A0A1H9KX86-F1
#
_cell.length_a   1.000
_cell.length_b   1.000
_cell.length_c   1.000
_cell.angle_alpha   90.00
_cell.angle_beta   90.00
_cell.angle_gamma   90.00
#
_symmetry.space_group_name_H-M   'P 1'
#
loop_
_entity.id
_entity.type
_entity.pdbx_description
1 polymer ?
#
loop_
_entity_poly.entity_id
_entity_poly.type
_entity_poly.pdbx_seq_one_letter_code
_entity_poly.pdbx_strand_id
1 'polypeptide(L)'
;MDSLPATVASALAGTGGGTTGWPERRQALTAVAAQLESLLVTDPGPRLVAVIEQVLTRLADGVTGGHRHRVDLAELTQRVLDTHARACDRIRPDPVRLADWLLDLQLRHPEAPEVGLAGYAGALDDDGLAHYRDRAVALFAALPVIGFGETGRYDRARWALLRVMEELAEYTGDVDLQLMVLSKDLSSGWHYLQVATVLRDHGRSDEALRWVERGLSAVGGRGAAPRLVDLAVEEHLRRGTPHRAVEVCRQAFLARPGLEVYLRIRALVVHTDDWPPLRAELLGHLAREGGHNAVEVYRRVVEVELARGGPQEQDLLAGWLHQLRGLQPDAFADYLDHIRSRHSADRRLLDELSRRGF
;
A
#
# COMPACT_ATOMS: atom_id res chain seq x y z
N MET A 1 -1.45 46.48 12.95
CA MET A 1 -0.91 45.18 12.49
C MET A 1 -0.01 44.55 13.56
N ASP A 2 0.88 45.31 14.21
CA ASP A 2 1.85 44.79 15.19
C ASP A 2 1.24 44.15 16.45
N SER A 3 0.02 44.51 16.84
CA SER A 3 -0.67 43.94 18.00
C SER A 3 -1.32 42.58 17.74
N LEU A 4 -1.52 42.18 16.47
CA LEU A 4 -2.28 40.98 16.11
C LEU A 4 -1.69 39.69 16.72
N PRO A 5 -0.36 39.46 16.64
CA PRO A 5 0.20 38.26 17.24
C PRO A 5 0.08 38.23 18.78
N ALA A 6 0.12 39.40 19.42
CA ALA A 6 -0.07 39.53 20.87
C ALA A 6 -1.53 39.25 21.28
N THR A 7 -2.50 39.71 20.48
CA THR A 7 -3.93 39.39 20.67
C THR A 7 -4.17 37.88 20.61
N VAL A 8 -3.55 37.18 19.64
CA VAL A 8 -3.64 35.72 19.54
C VAL A 8 -3.05 35.04 20.76
N ALA A 9 -1.85 35.44 21.17
CA ALA A 9 -1.20 34.88 22.36
C ALA A 9 -2.07 35.05 23.62
N SER A 10 -2.66 36.23 23.82
CA SER A 10 -3.57 36.51 24.95
C SER A 10 -4.83 35.64 24.90
N ALA A 11 -5.45 35.50 23.74
CA ALA A 11 -6.64 34.67 23.57
C ALA A 11 -6.35 33.16 23.79
N LEU A 12 -5.16 32.68 23.40
CA LEU A 12 -4.76 31.29 23.64
C LEU A 12 -4.40 31.02 25.11
N ALA A 13 -3.78 31.98 25.79
CA ALA A 13 -3.33 31.86 27.19
C ALA A 13 -4.46 31.93 28.23
N GLY A 14 -5.67 32.39 27.86
CA GLY A 14 -6.78 32.54 28.79
C GLY A 14 -7.09 31.25 29.59
N THR A 15 -6.85 31.29 30.91
CA THR A 15 -6.96 30.19 31.88
C THR A 15 -8.37 29.99 32.46
N GLY A 16 -9.41 30.56 31.86
CA GLY A 16 -10.79 30.38 32.32
C GLY A 16 -11.22 28.91 32.23
N GLY A 17 -11.16 28.18 33.35
CA GLY A 17 -11.45 26.76 33.49
C GLY A 17 -12.93 26.35 33.30
N GLY A 18 -13.70 27.09 32.51
CA GLY A 18 -15.10 26.79 32.18
C GLY A 18 -15.46 27.26 30.78
N THR A 19 -16.53 26.69 30.22
CA THR A 19 -17.12 27.00 28.90
C THR A 19 -17.48 28.49 28.68
N THR A 20 -17.45 29.30 29.73
CA THR A 20 -17.96 30.68 29.78
C THR A 20 -17.07 31.74 29.12
N GLY A 21 -15.83 31.44 28.75
CA GLY A 21 -14.92 32.43 28.13
C GLY A 21 -14.35 32.05 26.76
N TRP A 22 -14.77 30.92 26.19
CA TRP A 22 -14.35 30.52 24.84
C TRP A 22 -15.00 31.37 23.74
N PRO A 23 -16.30 31.70 23.78
CA PRO A 23 -16.95 32.50 22.73
C PRO A 23 -16.25 33.83 22.47
N GLU A 24 -15.87 34.57 23.51
CA GLU A 24 -15.20 35.87 23.40
C GLU A 24 -13.79 35.71 22.82
N ARG A 25 -13.05 34.70 23.27
CA ARG A 25 -11.71 34.40 22.75
C ARG A 25 -11.76 33.95 21.30
N ARG A 26 -12.71 33.09 20.93
CA ARG A 26 -12.97 32.69 19.55
C ARG A 26 -13.33 33.89 18.69
N GLN A 27 -14.16 34.81 19.19
CA GLN A 27 -14.51 36.04 18.49
C GLN A 27 -13.28 36.92 18.27
N ALA A 28 -12.41 37.08 19.28
CA ALA A 28 -11.17 37.83 19.16
C ALA A 28 -10.22 37.21 18.11
N LEU A 29 -10.05 35.88 18.13
CA LEU A 29 -9.24 35.17 17.14
C LEU A 29 -9.83 35.27 15.72
N THR A 30 -11.15 35.18 15.58
CA THR A 30 -11.86 35.37 14.29
C THR A 30 -11.69 36.81 13.79
N ALA A 31 -11.74 37.81 14.67
CA ALA A 31 -11.51 39.20 14.32
C ALA A 31 -10.08 39.43 13.82
N VAL A 32 -9.07 38.75 14.41
CA VAL A 32 -7.69 38.79 13.91
C VAL A 32 -7.63 38.25 12.47
N ALA A 33 -8.23 37.10 12.18
CA ALA A 33 -8.25 36.54 10.83
C ALA A 33 -8.93 37.49 9.82
N ALA A 34 -10.09 38.05 10.17
CA ALA A 34 -10.79 39.04 9.33
C ALA A 34 -9.96 40.31 9.11
N GLN A 35 -9.19 40.75 10.12
CA GLN A 35 -8.31 41.89 9.99
C GLN A 35 -7.12 41.61 9.06
N LEU A 36 -6.56 40.40 9.06
CA LEU A 36 -5.51 39.99 8.11
C LEU A 36 -6.04 39.99 6.67
N GLU A 37 -7.25 39.46 6.45
CA GLU A 37 -7.92 39.51 5.13
C GLU A 37 -8.16 40.96 4.67
N SER A 38 -8.60 41.83 5.59
CA SER A 38 -8.80 43.25 5.28
C SER A 38 -7.50 43.97 4.94
N LEU A 39 -6.42 43.71 5.68
CA LEU A 39 -5.08 44.26 5.40
C LEU A 39 -4.55 43.79 4.04
N LEU A 40 -4.77 42.54 3.67
CA LEU A 40 -4.39 42.03 2.35
C LEU A 40 -5.04 42.80 1.19
N VAL A 41 -6.25 43.34 1.39
CA VAL A 41 -6.94 44.15 0.38
C VAL A 41 -6.49 45.61 0.43
N THR A 42 -6.35 46.16 1.63
CA THR A 42 -6.19 47.61 1.86
C THR A 42 -4.74 48.09 1.91
N ASP A 43 -3.82 47.28 2.43
CA ASP A 43 -2.40 47.60 2.60
C ASP A 43 -1.53 46.33 2.56
N PRO A 44 -1.33 45.73 1.36
CA PRO A 44 -0.52 44.52 1.19
C PRO A 44 0.99 44.84 1.22
N GLY A 45 1.45 45.43 2.32
CA GLY A 45 2.87 45.72 2.51
C GLY A 45 3.70 44.45 2.76
N PRO A 46 5.03 44.49 2.52
CA PRO A 46 5.90 43.31 2.64
C PRO A 46 5.95 42.71 4.06
N ARG A 47 5.60 43.50 5.09
CA ARG A 47 5.52 43.03 6.48
C ARG A 47 4.28 42.15 6.76
N LEU A 48 3.25 42.20 5.92
CA LEU A 48 2.01 41.47 6.14
C LEU A 48 2.24 39.96 6.16
N VAL A 49 3.06 39.44 5.24
CA VAL A 49 3.44 38.01 5.21
C VAL A 49 4.02 37.57 6.56
N ALA A 50 5.04 38.27 7.05
CA ALA A 50 5.67 37.95 8.33
C ALA A 50 4.71 38.01 9.53
N VAL A 51 3.72 38.90 9.51
CA VAL A 51 2.70 38.99 10.57
C VAL A 51 1.70 37.83 10.48
N ILE A 52 1.29 37.45 9.27
CA ILE A 52 0.42 36.29 9.06
C ILE A 52 1.14 35.01 9.53
N GLU A 53 2.41 34.81 9.19
CA GLU A 53 3.23 33.68 9.62
C GLU A 53 3.35 33.57 11.15
N GLN A 54 3.51 34.71 11.82
CA GLN A 54 3.55 34.80 13.28
C GLN A 54 2.20 34.45 13.94
N VAL A 55 1.09 34.86 13.33
CA VAL A 55 -0.26 34.49 13.77
C VAL A 55 -0.50 33.00 13.54
N LEU A 56 -0.16 32.48 12.36
CA LEU A 56 -0.27 31.07 11.99
C LEU A 56 0.48 30.16 12.95
N THR A 57 1.75 30.47 13.23
CA THR A 57 2.57 29.66 14.13
C THR A 57 1.93 29.57 15.51
N ARG A 58 1.42 30.69 16.06
CA ARG A 58 0.75 30.69 17.37
C ARG A 58 -0.56 29.90 17.37
N LEU A 59 -1.36 30.01 16.32
CA LEU A 59 -2.59 29.23 16.20
C LEU A 59 -2.29 27.73 16.12
N ALA A 60 -1.28 27.34 15.33
CA ALA A 60 -0.81 25.97 15.19
C ALA A 60 -0.21 25.39 16.49
N ASP A 61 0.54 26.21 17.26
CA ASP A 61 0.97 25.88 18.62
C ASP A 61 -0.24 25.59 19.52
N GLY A 62 -1.30 26.40 19.41
CA GLY A 62 -2.55 26.22 20.14
C GLY A 62 -3.26 24.90 19.82
N VAL A 63 -3.26 24.48 18.55
CA VAL A 63 -3.80 23.17 18.12
C VAL A 63 -2.97 22.03 18.72
N THR A 64 -1.64 22.14 18.61
CA THR A 64 -0.67 21.13 19.09
C THR A 64 -0.76 20.92 20.60
N GLY A 65 -0.94 22.00 21.37
CA GLY A 65 -0.97 21.99 22.83
C GLY A 65 -2.16 21.26 23.49
N GLY A 66 -3.01 20.57 22.72
CA GLY A 66 -4.11 19.77 23.26
C GLY A 66 -5.28 20.60 23.80
N HIS A 67 -5.50 21.80 23.25
CA HIS A 67 -6.58 22.68 23.68
C HIS A 67 -7.95 22.00 23.51
N ARG A 68 -8.88 22.22 24.45
CA ARG A 68 -10.24 21.64 24.40
C ARG A 68 -10.99 22.00 23.12
N HIS A 69 -10.62 23.12 22.49
CA HIS A 69 -11.22 23.65 21.27
C HIS A 69 -10.35 23.42 20.02
N ARG A 70 -9.60 22.31 19.98
CA ARG A 70 -8.67 21.98 18.89
C ARG A 70 -9.30 22.05 17.49
N VAL A 71 -10.55 21.64 17.34
CA VAL A 71 -11.27 21.68 16.05
C VAL A 71 -11.48 23.12 15.58
N ASP A 72 -12.09 23.97 16.41
CA ASP A 72 -12.29 25.40 16.12
C ASP A 72 -10.95 26.11 15.79
N LEU A 73 -9.89 25.77 16.53
CA LEU A 73 -8.55 26.32 16.29
C LEU A 73 -7.96 25.84 14.97
N ALA A 74 -8.12 24.55 14.61
CA ALA A 74 -7.62 24.01 13.35
C ALA A 74 -8.31 24.66 12.15
N GLU A 75 -9.64 24.82 12.19
CA GLU A 75 -10.41 25.53 11.15
C GLU A 75 -9.93 26.97 10.97
N LEU A 76 -9.73 27.69 12.08
CA LEU A 76 -9.24 29.06 12.01
C LEU A 76 -7.80 29.13 11.48
N THR A 77 -6.94 28.19 11.91
CA THR A 77 -5.54 28.10 11.43
C THR A 77 -5.52 27.89 9.92
N GLN A 78 -6.39 27.01 9.40
CA GLN A 78 -6.52 26.78 7.97
C GLN A 78 -6.94 28.06 7.21
N ARG A 79 -7.95 28.78 7.71
CA ARG A 79 -8.40 30.04 7.10
C ARG A 79 -7.30 31.09 7.05
N VAL A 80 -6.47 31.19 8.11
CA VAL A 80 -5.33 32.10 8.10
C VAL A 80 -4.25 31.61 7.12
N LEU A 81 -4.08 30.30 6.94
CA LEU A 81 -3.15 29.74 5.95
C LEU A 81 -3.59 30.08 4.52
N ASP A 82 -4.89 30.03 4.22
CA ASP A 82 -5.42 30.45 2.92
C ASP A 82 -5.20 31.95 2.67
N THR A 83 -5.22 32.76 3.73
CA THR A 83 -4.88 34.19 3.66
C THR A 83 -3.38 34.39 3.44
N HIS A 84 -2.54 33.56 4.06
CA HIS A 84 -1.10 33.54 3.83
C HIS A 84 -0.74 33.22 2.38
N ALA A 85 -1.35 32.18 1.80
CA ALA A 85 -1.14 31.79 0.41
C ALA A 85 -1.44 32.95 -0.56
N ARG A 86 -2.61 33.59 -0.40
CA ARG A 86 -3.00 34.78 -1.19
C ARG A 86 -2.07 35.97 -0.99
N ALA A 87 -1.57 36.18 0.24
CA ALA A 87 -0.61 37.22 0.52
C ALA A 87 0.74 36.95 -0.15
N CYS A 88 1.22 35.71 -0.10
CA CYS A 88 2.47 35.29 -0.75
C CYS A 88 2.38 35.44 -2.27
N ASP A 89 1.28 35.05 -2.89
CA ASP A 89 1.10 35.21 -4.34
C ASP A 89 1.10 36.68 -4.77
N ARG A 90 0.53 37.58 -3.95
CA ARG A 90 0.50 39.02 -4.26
C ARG A 90 1.83 39.73 -3.99
N ILE A 91 2.48 39.40 -2.88
CA ILE A 91 3.67 40.13 -2.37
C ILE A 91 4.97 39.52 -2.94
N ARG A 92 4.95 38.24 -3.36
CA ARG A 92 6.10 37.49 -3.89
C ARG A 92 7.31 37.54 -2.94
N PRO A 93 7.21 36.94 -1.73
CA PRO A 93 8.37 36.80 -0.86
C PRO A 93 9.44 35.94 -1.53
N ASP A 94 10.65 35.94 -0.96
CA ASP A 94 11.73 35.05 -1.43
C ASP A 94 11.25 33.57 -1.44
N PRO A 95 11.29 32.88 -2.59
CA PRO A 95 10.66 31.58 -2.77
C PRO A 95 11.32 30.47 -1.95
N VAL A 96 12.65 30.52 -1.81
CA VAL A 96 13.43 29.56 -1.02
C VAL A 96 13.13 29.71 0.48
N ARG A 97 13.07 30.96 0.96
CA ARG A 97 12.72 31.26 2.34
C ARG A 97 11.27 30.88 2.66
N LEU A 98 10.36 31.03 1.70
CA LEU A 98 8.96 30.57 1.83
C LEU A 98 8.88 29.04 1.89
N ALA A 99 9.60 28.34 1.02
CA ALA A 99 9.70 26.88 1.02
C ALA A 99 10.18 26.36 2.39
N ASP A 100 11.23 26.96 2.94
CA ASP A 100 11.75 26.58 4.26
C ASP A 100 10.72 26.80 5.37
N TRP A 101 10.01 27.93 5.33
CA TRP A 101 9.00 28.24 6.32
C TRP A 101 7.80 27.28 6.27
N LEU A 102 7.31 26.94 5.07
CA LEU A 102 6.21 25.99 4.88
C LEU A 102 6.58 24.61 5.43
N LEU A 103 7.76 24.12 5.03
CA LEU A 103 8.24 22.81 5.49
C LEU A 103 8.42 22.80 7.02
N ASP A 104 9.01 23.85 7.60
CA ASP A 104 9.14 23.97 9.06
C ASP A 104 7.80 24.01 9.78
N LEU A 105 6.79 24.65 9.19
CA LEU A 105 5.44 24.69 9.74
C LEU A 105 4.84 23.28 9.77
N GLN A 106 4.89 22.54 8.66
CA GLN A 106 4.35 21.17 8.56
C GLN A 106 5.06 20.20 9.50
N LEU A 107 6.39 20.30 9.63
CA LEU A 107 7.18 19.43 10.50
C LEU A 107 6.91 19.68 11.99
N ARG A 108 6.68 20.94 12.39
CA ARG A 108 6.41 21.30 13.79
C ARG A 108 4.94 21.08 14.18
N HIS A 109 4.03 21.20 13.23
CA HIS A 109 2.58 21.15 13.43
C HIS A 109 1.88 20.22 12.45
N PRO A 110 2.17 18.91 12.49
CA PRO A 110 1.63 17.98 11.50
C PRO A 110 0.10 17.80 11.61
N GLU A 111 -0.52 18.21 12.73
CA GLU A 111 -1.95 18.11 12.96
C GLU A 111 -2.77 19.18 12.23
N ALA A 112 -2.26 20.41 12.19
CA ALA A 112 -2.86 21.55 11.48
C ALA A 112 -1.86 22.73 11.48
N PRO A 113 -1.84 23.55 10.42
CA PRO A 113 -2.74 23.49 9.25
C PRO A 113 -2.28 22.47 8.20
N GLU A 114 -3.18 22.10 7.29
CA GLU A 114 -2.84 21.30 6.12
C GLU A 114 -2.36 22.23 5.00
N VAL A 115 -1.07 22.16 4.69
CA VAL A 115 -0.45 22.95 3.62
C VAL A 115 -0.66 22.24 2.29
N GLY A 116 -1.42 22.88 1.39
CA GLY A 116 -1.54 22.48 -0.01
C GLY A 116 -0.60 23.30 -0.90
N LEU A 117 0.32 22.64 -1.61
CA LEU A 117 1.32 23.28 -2.47
C LEU A 117 0.67 24.02 -3.66
N ALA A 118 -0.48 23.55 -4.13
CA ALA A 118 -1.23 24.21 -5.19
C ALA A 118 -1.58 25.68 -4.88
N GLY A 119 -1.86 26.01 -3.61
CA GLY A 119 -2.13 27.39 -3.18
C GLY A 119 -0.90 28.28 -3.19
N TYR A 120 0.30 27.69 -3.18
CA TYR A 120 1.58 28.39 -3.16
C TYR A 120 2.34 28.33 -4.49
N ALA A 121 1.81 27.64 -5.51
CA ALA A 121 2.46 27.42 -6.80
C ALA A 121 3.05 28.71 -7.41
N GLY A 122 2.27 29.80 -7.40
CA GLY A 122 2.72 31.09 -7.92
C GLY A 122 3.86 31.70 -7.09
N ALA A 123 3.80 31.61 -5.76
CA ALA A 123 4.74 32.24 -4.85
C ALA A 123 6.03 31.45 -4.64
N LEU A 124 5.98 30.12 -4.76
CA LEU A 124 7.14 29.24 -4.65
C LEU A 124 7.98 29.22 -5.91
N ASP A 125 7.38 29.47 -7.08
CA ASP A 125 8.03 29.27 -8.39
C ASP A 125 8.77 27.92 -8.52
N ASP A 126 9.60 27.78 -9.56
CA ASP A 126 10.34 26.54 -9.80
C ASP A 126 11.50 26.38 -8.79
N ASP A 127 12.14 27.48 -8.36
CA ASP A 127 13.30 27.46 -7.48
C ASP A 127 12.89 27.11 -6.04
N GLY A 128 11.83 27.72 -5.53
CA GLY A 128 11.30 27.41 -4.20
C GLY A 128 10.71 26.01 -4.13
N LEU A 129 10.02 25.55 -5.17
CA LEU A 129 9.50 24.18 -5.23
C LEU A 129 10.63 23.15 -5.28
N ALA A 130 11.68 23.39 -6.07
CA ALA A 130 12.86 22.52 -6.12
C ALA A 130 13.55 22.45 -4.75
N HIS A 131 13.74 23.59 -4.08
CA HIS A 131 14.32 23.64 -2.74
C HIS A 131 13.46 22.91 -1.70
N TYR A 132 12.13 23.13 -1.72
CA TYR A 132 11.18 22.41 -0.86
C TYR A 132 11.31 20.90 -1.06
N ARG A 133 11.32 20.44 -2.32
CA ARG A 133 11.46 19.04 -2.70
C ARG A 133 12.76 18.45 -2.19
N ASP A 134 13.90 19.07 -2.48
CA ASP A 134 15.21 18.54 -2.12
C ASP A 134 15.34 18.38 -0.60
N ARG A 135 14.87 19.39 0.15
CA ARG A 135 14.88 19.36 1.61
C ARG A 135 13.94 18.29 2.17
N ALA A 136 12.72 18.18 1.65
CA ALA A 136 11.75 17.17 2.07
C ALA A 136 12.27 15.74 1.78
N VAL A 137 12.79 15.51 0.57
CA VAL A 137 13.37 14.22 0.16
C VAL A 137 14.56 13.86 1.03
N ALA A 138 15.47 14.80 1.30
CA ALA A 138 16.64 14.53 2.16
C ALA A 138 16.24 14.11 3.58
N LEU A 139 15.28 14.81 4.18
CA LEU A 139 14.75 14.47 5.51
C LEU A 139 14.01 13.12 5.51
N PHE A 140 13.19 12.87 4.49
CA PHE A 140 12.44 11.62 4.37
C PHE A 140 13.34 10.42 4.11
N ALA A 141 14.34 10.57 3.24
CA ALA A 141 15.30 9.53 2.90
C ALA A 141 16.04 9.03 4.15
N ALA A 142 16.36 9.91 5.10
CA ALA A 142 17.02 9.58 6.35
C ALA A 142 16.17 8.74 7.32
N LEU A 143 14.84 8.68 7.14
CA LEU A 143 13.99 7.84 8.00
C LEU A 143 14.31 6.34 7.79
N PRO A 144 14.37 5.53 8.87
CA PRO A 144 14.58 4.10 8.74
C PRO A 144 13.40 3.46 8.00
N VAL A 145 13.65 2.45 7.16
CA VAL A 145 12.59 1.64 6.55
C VAL A 145 12.04 0.66 7.60
N ILE A 146 10.72 0.53 7.70
CA ILE A 146 10.10 -0.52 8.52
C ILE A 146 10.15 -1.82 7.72
N GLY A 147 10.91 -2.80 8.18
CA GLY A 147 11.11 -4.09 7.53
C GLY A 147 9.94 -5.05 7.73
N PHE A 148 9.92 -6.12 6.92
CA PHE A 148 8.87 -7.14 6.99
C PHE A 148 8.80 -7.80 8.38
N GLY A 149 7.60 -7.86 8.96
CA GLY A 149 7.37 -8.42 10.30
C GLY A 149 7.73 -7.48 11.46
N GLU A 150 8.27 -6.30 11.19
CA GLU A 150 8.53 -5.29 12.20
C GLU A 150 7.26 -4.50 12.52
N THR A 151 7.08 -4.13 13.79
CA THR A 151 6.07 -3.14 14.18
C THR A 151 6.70 -1.76 14.13
N GLY A 152 6.26 -0.95 13.17
CA GLY A 152 6.73 0.43 13.03
C GLY A 152 6.32 1.30 14.20
N ARG A 153 7.23 2.15 14.69
CA ARG A 153 6.86 3.30 15.53
C ARG A 153 6.58 4.49 14.60
N TYR A 154 5.31 4.84 14.49
CA TYR A 154 4.87 6.08 13.87
C TYR A 154 4.95 7.19 14.90
N ASP A 155 6.15 7.77 15.06
CA ASP A 155 6.31 8.98 15.82
C ASP A 155 5.80 10.21 15.04
N ARG A 156 5.67 11.33 15.75
CA ARG A 156 5.14 12.57 15.20
C ARG A 156 5.97 13.09 14.02
N ALA A 157 7.28 12.91 14.05
CA ALA A 157 8.19 13.38 12.99
C ALA A 157 8.02 12.57 11.71
N ARG A 158 7.92 11.23 11.83
CA ARG A 158 7.62 10.34 10.71
C ARG A 158 6.28 10.68 10.09
N TRP A 159 5.24 10.89 10.91
CA TRP A 159 3.91 11.23 10.41
C TRP A 159 3.90 12.56 9.67
N ALA A 160 4.57 13.59 10.19
CA ALA A 160 4.73 14.88 9.52
C ALA A 160 5.37 14.74 8.14
N LEU A 161 6.48 14.00 8.08
CA LEU A 161 7.24 13.78 6.86
C LEU A 161 6.49 12.93 5.83
N LEU A 162 5.68 11.95 6.26
CA LEU A 162 4.79 11.20 5.36
C LEU A 162 3.80 12.14 4.67
N ARG A 163 3.11 13.00 5.43
CA ARG A 163 2.16 13.96 4.86
C ARG A 163 2.80 14.94 3.89
N VAL A 164 4.00 15.44 4.24
CA VAL A 164 4.78 16.33 3.37
C VAL A 164 5.09 15.66 2.03
N MET A 165 5.51 14.39 2.06
CA MET A 165 5.87 13.66 0.85
C MET A 165 4.66 13.22 0.03
N GLU A 166 3.54 12.88 0.69
CA GLU A 166 2.27 12.58 0.03
C GLU A 166 1.75 13.80 -0.74
N GLU A 167 1.68 14.97 -0.08
CA GLU A 167 1.31 16.23 -0.73
C GLU A 167 2.24 16.57 -1.89
N LEU A 168 3.56 16.41 -1.70
CA LEU A 168 4.53 16.69 -2.75
C LEU A 168 4.38 15.74 -3.94
N ALA A 169 4.17 14.45 -3.70
CA ALA A 169 3.94 13.45 -4.75
C ALA A 169 2.64 13.72 -5.51
N GLU A 170 1.56 14.06 -4.81
CA GLU A 170 0.26 14.40 -5.40
C GLU A 170 0.36 15.67 -6.25
N TYR A 171 0.93 16.73 -5.70
CA TYR A 171 1.06 18.02 -6.38
C TYR A 171 1.93 17.93 -7.65
N THR A 172 3.04 17.19 -7.59
CA THR A 172 3.96 17.04 -8.73
C THR A 172 3.56 15.92 -9.70
N GLY A 173 2.65 15.02 -9.31
CA GLY A 173 2.36 13.79 -10.03
C GLY A 173 3.57 12.85 -10.13
N ASP A 174 4.53 12.97 -9.22
CA ASP A 174 5.80 12.24 -9.26
C ASP A 174 5.66 10.85 -8.65
N VAL A 175 5.70 9.85 -9.53
CA VAL A 175 5.61 8.43 -9.18
C VAL A 175 6.79 7.98 -8.32
N ASP A 176 8.01 8.51 -8.53
CA ASP A 176 9.18 8.13 -7.72
C ASP A 176 9.04 8.61 -6.27
N LEU A 177 8.42 9.79 -6.05
CA LEU A 177 8.09 10.25 -4.70
C LEU A 177 7.02 9.35 -4.05
N GLN A 178 5.99 8.98 -4.79
CA GLN A 178 4.97 8.05 -4.30
C GLN A 178 5.60 6.70 -3.91
N LEU A 179 6.47 6.15 -4.75
CA LEU A 179 7.18 4.90 -4.48
C LEU A 179 8.12 5.04 -3.28
N MET A 180 8.77 6.19 -3.10
CA MET A 180 9.59 6.47 -1.93
C MET A 180 8.75 6.38 -0.65
N VAL A 181 7.58 7.00 -0.62
CA VAL A 181 6.63 6.94 0.51
C VAL A 181 6.23 5.50 0.80
N LEU A 182 5.73 4.78 -0.22
CA LEU A 182 5.28 3.40 -0.07
C LEU A 182 6.39 2.45 0.40
N SER A 183 7.63 2.72 -0.01
CA SER A 183 8.78 1.90 0.35
C SER A 183 9.30 2.12 1.79
N LYS A 184 8.83 3.15 2.51
CA LYS A 184 9.23 3.38 3.91
C LYS A 184 8.53 2.48 4.91
N ASP A 185 7.42 1.86 4.53
CA ASP A 185 6.78 0.80 5.30
C ASP A 185 6.65 -0.47 4.45
N LEU A 186 7.46 -1.48 4.78
CA LEU A 186 7.42 -2.82 4.18
C LEU A 186 7.08 -3.89 5.21
N SER A 187 6.37 -3.50 6.28
CA SER A 187 6.01 -4.37 7.42
C SER A 187 5.15 -5.57 7.04
N SER A 188 4.48 -5.53 5.89
CA SER A 188 3.58 -6.56 5.42
C SER A 188 3.74 -6.82 3.93
N GLY A 189 3.37 -8.02 3.48
CA GLY A 189 3.38 -8.38 2.06
C GLY A 189 2.48 -7.48 1.20
N TRP A 190 1.45 -6.87 1.79
CA TRP A 190 0.56 -5.95 1.09
C TRP A 190 1.28 -4.67 0.65
N HIS A 191 2.27 -4.19 1.40
CA HIS A 191 3.06 -3.03 1.02
C HIS A 191 3.92 -3.30 -0.23
N TYR A 192 4.52 -4.48 -0.34
CA TYR A 192 5.23 -4.90 -1.56
C TYR A 192 4.29 -4.95 -2.77
N LEU A 193 3.07 -5.48 -2.58
CA LEU A 193 2.06 -5.53 -3.62
C LEU A 193 1.63 -4.12 -4.06
N GLN A 194 1.46 -3.20 -3.12
CA GLN A 194 1.08 -1.81 -3.40
C GLN A 194 2.16 -1.12 -4.25
N VAL A 195 3.43 -1.25 -3.88
CA VAL A 195 4.56 -0.71 -4.67
C VAL A 195 4.59 -1.30 -6.08
N ALA A 196 4.45 -2.63 -6.20
CA ALA A 196 4.44 -3.30 -7.50
C ALA A 196 3.25 -2.88 -8.38
N THR A 197 2.09 -2.64 -7.76
CA THR A 197 0.86 -2.19 -8.45
C THR A 197 1.06 -0.79 -9.04
N VAL A 198 1.55 0.17 -8.24
CA VAL A 198 1.86 1.53 -8.72
C VAL A 198 2.85 1.49 -9.88
N LEU A 199 3.93 0.72 -9.76
CA LEU A 199 4.91 0.57 -10.84
C LEU A 199 4.28 0.02 -12.12
N ARG A 200 3.46 -1.02 -12.02
CA ARG A 200 2.76 -1.62 -13.17
C ARG A 200 1.82 -0.61 -13.82
N ASP A 201 1.02 0.10 -13.04
CA ASP A 201 0.01 1.04 -13.53
C ASP A 201 0.66 2.23 -14.25
N HIS A 202 1.91 2.57 -13.91
CA HIS A 202 2.75 3.54 -14.61
C HIS A 202 3.68 2.94 -15.67
N GLY A 203 3.48 1.68 -16.08
CA GLY A 203 4.21 1.04 -17.17
C GLY A 203 5.64 0.59 -16.84
N ARG A 204 6.07 0.66 -15.57
CA ARG A 204 7.40 0.25 -15.08
C ARG A 204 7.44 -1.24 -14.73
N SER A 205 7.10 -2.05 -15.73
CA SER A 205 6.98 -3.52 -15.68
C SER A 205 8.11 -4.26 -15.00
N ASP A 206 9.36 -3.98 -15.39
CA ASP A 206 10.52 -4.71 -14.87
C ASP A 206 10.75 -4.42 -13.38
N GLU A 207 10.44 -3.20 -12.94
CA GLU A 207 10.51 -2.82 -11.53
C GLU A 207 9.37 -3.45 -10.73
N ALA A 208 8.15 -3.47 -11.28
CA ALA A 208 7.00 -4.12 -10.65
C ALA A 208 7.31 -5.59 -10.35
N LEU A 209 7.86 -6.33 -11.32
CA LEU A 209 8.23 -7.74 -11.14
C LEU A 209 9.35 -7.94 -10.11
N ARG A 210 10.36 -7.04 -10.06
CA ARG A 210 11.39 -7.08 -9.00
C ARG A 210 10.78 -6.86 -7.61
N TRP A 211 9.80 -5.98 -7.49
CA TRP A 211 9.08 -5.77 -6.23
C TRP A 211 8.19 -6.95 -5.85
N VAL A 212 7.56 -7.61 -6.83
CA VAL A 212 6.86 -8.87 -6.59
C VAL A 212 7.79 -9.94 -6.05
N GLU A 213 8.95 -10.14 -6.68
CA GLU A 213 9.95 -11.12 -6.23
C GLU A 213 10.40 -10.86 -4.79
N ARG A 214 10.71 -9.60 -4.46
CA ARG A 214 11.04 -9.18 -3.08
C ARG A 214 9.90 -9.49 -2.12
N GLY A 215 8.66 -9.20 -2.50
CA GLY A 215 7.47 -9.49 -1.71
C GLY A 215 7.28 -10.99 -1.47
N LEU A 216 7.38 -11.81 -2.52
CA LEU A 216 7.25 -13.26 -2.43
C LEU A 216 8.32 -13.87 -1.52
N SER A 217 9.56 -13.40 -1.64
CA SER A 217 10.67 -13.81 -0.77
C SER A 217 10.41 -13.44 0.70
N ALA A 218 9.87 -12.24 0.96
CA ALA A 218 9.59 -11.79 2.33
C ALA A 218 8.46 -12.59 2.99
N VAL A 219 7.37 -12.84 2.26
CA VAL A 219 6.18 -13.48 2.83
C VAL A 219 6.28 -15.00 2.95
N GLY A 220 7.17 -15.64 2.18
CA GLY A 220 7.36 -17.10 2.20
C GLY A 220 6.06 -17.87 1.92
N GLY A 221 5.29 -17.44 0.91
CA GLY A 221 4.04 -18.07 0.52
C GLY A 221 2.82 -17.75 1.42
N ARG A 222 2.93 -16.87 2.42
CA ARG A 222 1.81 -16.48 3.30
C ARG A 222 1.25 -15.10 2.94
N GLY A 223 0.12 -14.73 3.53
CA GLY A 223 -0.45 -13.38 3.42
C GLY A 223 -0.71 -12.96 1.97
N ALA A 224 -0.05 -11.89 1.51
CA ALA A 224 -0.22 -11.33 0.18
C ALA A 224 0.35 -12.19 -0.97
N ALA A 225 0.98 -13.35 -0.69
CA ALA A 225 1.60 -14.21 -1.71
C ALA A 225 0.68 -14.52 -2.91
N PRO A 226 -0.60 -14.92 -2.75
CA PRO A 226 -1.46 -15.21 -3.90
C PRO A 226 -1.63 -14.02 -4.84
N ARG A 227 -1.80 -12.81 -4.29
CA ARG A 227 -1.96 -11.57 -5.06
C ARG A 227 -0.67 -11.10 -5.73
N LEU A 228 0.47 -11.35 -5.09
CA LEU A 228 1.79 -11.12 -5.69
C LEU A 228 2.01 -12.06 -6.89
N VAL A 229 1.64 -13.34 -6.76
CA VAL A 229 1.66 -14.30 -7.87
C VAL A 229 0.71 -13.86 -8.99
N ASP A 230 -0.51 -13.43 -8.66
CA ASP A 230 -1.48 -12.91 -9.66
C ASP A 230 -0.85 -11.80 -10.48
N LEU A 231 -0.30 -10.78 -9.82
CA LEU A 231 0.30 -9.63 -10.49
C LEU A 231 1.44 -10.06 -11.41
N ALA A 232 2.35 -10.93 -10.96
CA ALA A 232 3.44 -11.39 -11.80
C ALA A 232 2.98 -12.24 -12.99
N VAL A 233 1.97 -13.10 -12.81
CA VAL A 233 1.40 -13.90 -13.90
C VAL A 233 0.76 -13.00 -14.96
N GLU A 234 -0.13 -12.10 -14.54
CA GLU A 234 -0.78 -11.14 -15.43
C GLU A 234 0.24 -10.32 -16.21
N GLU A 235 1.27 -9.83 -15.51
CA GLU A 235 2.31 -9.00 -16.10
C GLU A 235 3.20 -9.77 -17.09
N HIS A 236 3.57 -11.01 -16.77
CA HIS A 236 4.33 -11.87 -17.69
C HIS A 236 3.53 -12.26 -18.93
N LEU A 237 2.22 -12.51 -18.78
CA LEU A 237 1.33 -12.79 -19.91
C LEU A 237 1.18 -11.56 -20.81
N ARG A 238 0.96 -10.37 -20.22
CA ARG A 238 0.86 -9.10 -20.96
C ARG A 238 2.11 -8.81 -21.78
N ARG A 239 3.29 -9.20 -21.28
CA ARG A 239 4.59 -9.05 -21.96
C ARG A 239 4.91 -10.16 -22.97
N GLY A 240 4.04 -11.15 -23.15
CA GLY A 240 4.29 -12.28 -24.06
C GLY A 240 5.37 -13.25 -23.55
N THR A 241 5.53 -13.36 -22.22
CA THR A 241 6.50 -14.26 -21.57
C THR A 241 5.81 -15.36 -20.75
N PRO A 242 4.94 -16.20 -21.34
CA PRO A 242 4.15 -17.17 -20.59
C PRO A 242 5.00 -18.19 -19.82
N HIS A 243 6.17 -18.58 -20.35
CA HIS A 243 7.12 -19.45 -19.65
C HIS A 243 7.58 -18.87 -18.29
N ARG A 244 7.68 -17.54 -18.16
CA ARG A 244 8.00 -16.89 -16.89
C ARG A 244 6.81 -16.88 -15.93
N ALA A 245 5.58 -16.71 -16.44
CA ALA A 245 4.37 -16.82 -15.61
C ALA A 245 4.25 -18.22 -14.99
N VAL A 246 4.59 -19.26 -15.75
CA VAL A 246 4.65 -20.64 -15.27
C VAL A 246 5.71 -20.81 -14.19
N GLU A 247 6.91 -20.27 -14.41
CA GLU A 247 7.99 -20.34 -13.42
C GLU A 247 7.62 -19.66 -12.10
N VAL A 248 6.97 -18.50 -12.15
CA VAL A 248 6.48 -17.82 -10.93
C VAL A 248 5.50 -18.71 -10.16
N CYS A 249 4.53 -19.31 -10.85
CA CYS A 249 3.57 -20.20 -10.20
C CYS A 249 4.27 -21.47 -9.66
N ARG A 250 5.21 -22.03 -10.41
CA ARG A 250 6.01 -23.19 -10.00
C ARG A 250 6.77 -22.90 -8.71
N GLN A 251 7.49 -21.78 -8.63
CA GLN A 251 8.22 -21.38 -7.43
C GLN A 251 7.28 -21.14 -6.24
N ALA A 252 6.14 -20.48 -6.46
CA ALA A 252 5.12 -20.29 -5.42
C ALA A 252 4.58 -21.63 -4.89
N PHE A 253 4.34 -22.60 -5.79
CA PHE A 253 3.89 -23.93 -5.40
C PHE A 253 4.96 -24.68 -4.61
N LEU A 254 6.22 -24.65 -5.04
CA LEU A 254 7.33 -25.31 -4.35
C LEU A 254 7.64 -24.68 -2.98
N ALA A 255 7.31 -23.41 -2.79
CA ALA A 255 7.46 -22.74 -1.48
C ALA A 255 6.30 -23.07 -0.53
N ARG A 256 5.08 -23.22 -1.07
CA ARG A 256 3.89 -23.59 -0.29
C ARG A 256 2.86 -24.25 -1.20
N PRO A 257 2.81 -25.60 -1.25
CA PRO A 257 1.90 -26.28 -2.14
C PRO A 257 0.44 -26.00 -1.82
N GLY A 258 -0.38 -25.86 -2.85
CA GLY A 258 -1.80 -25.58 -2.71
C GLY A 258 -2.58 -25.80 -4.00
N LEU A 259 -3.86 -26.14 -3.85
CA LEU A 259 -4.73 -26.47 -4.97
C LEU A 259 -4.91 -25.30 -5.96
N GLU A 260 -5.06 -24.08 -5.46
CA GLU A 260 -5.25 -22.89 -6.30
C GLU A 260 -4.05 -22.65 -7.24
N VAL A 261 -2.83 -22.66 -6.68
CA VAL A 261 -1.60 -22.46 -7.46
C VAL A 261 -1.40 -23.62 -8.45
N TYR A 262 -1.71 -24.85 -8.05
CA TYR A 262 -1.67 -26.01 -8.96
C TYR A 262 -2.61 -25.83 -10.16
N LEU A 263 -3.86 -25.45 -9.91
CA LEU A 263 -4.85 -25.23 -10.96
C LEU A 263 -4.44 -24.10 -11.91
N ARG A 264 -3.79 -23.06 -11.37
CA ARG A 264 -3.23 -21.97 -12.17
C ARG A 264 -2.09 -22.43 -13.07
N ILE A 265 -1.12 -23.19 -12.55
CA ILE A 265 -0.06 -23.78 -13.36
C ILE A 265 -0.68 -24.60 -14.49
N ARG A 266 -1.61 -25.50 -14.14
CA ARG A 266 -2.31 -26.33 -15.12
C ARG A 266 -2.99 -25.47 -16.19
N ALA A 267 -3.73 -24.43 -15.82
CA ALA A 267 -4.38 -23.55 -16.80
C ALA A 267 -3.39 -22.91 -17.78
N LEU A 268 -2.17 -22.58 -17.32
CA LEU A 268 -1.13 -21.97 -18.16
C LEU A 268 -0.47 -22.96 -19.13
N VAL A 269 -0.28 -24.23 -18.73
CA VAL A 269 0.55 -25.18 -19.51
C VAL A 269 -0.15 -26.45 -19.96
N VAL A 270 -1.40 -26.72 -19.56
CA VAL A 270 -2.06 -28.01 -19.88
C VAL A 270 -2.18 -28.31 -21.38
N HIS A 271 -2.05 -27.29 -22.23
CA HIS A 271 -2.09 -27.40 -23.69
C HIS A 271 -0.69 -27.54 -24.32
N THR A 272 0.38 -27.59 -23.53
CA THR A 272 1.77 -27.72 -23.99
C THR A 272 2.36 -29.06 -23.58
N ASP A 273 3.42 -29.47 -24.27
CA ASP A 273 4.18 -30.69 -23.95
C ASP A 273 4.96 -30.57 -22.63
N ASP A 274 5.02 -29.38 -22.03
CA ASP A 274 5.65 -29.13 -20.74
C ASP A 274 4.79 -29.58 -19.54
N TRP A 275 3.48 -29.81 -19.75
CA TRP A 275 2.59 -30.15 -18.65
C TRP A 275 2.91 -31.50 -17.99
N PRO A 276 3.05 -32.62 -18.72
CA PRO A 276 3.36 -33.90 -18.09
C PRO A 276 4.61 -33.90 -17.20
N PRO A 277 5.80 -33.40 -17.64
CA PRO A 277 6.98 -33.35 -16.77
C PRO A 277 6.80 -32.39 -15.59
N LEU A 278 6.16 -31.23 -15.79
CA LEU A 278 5.90 -30.29 -14.70
C LEU A 278 4.94 -30.87 -13.65
N ARG A 279 3.84 -31.51 -14.08
CA ARG A 279 2.90 -32.19 -13.17
C ARG A 279 3.61 -33.25 -12.34
N ALA A 280 4.45 -34.07 -12.97
CA ALA A 280 5.21 -35.11 -12.27
C ALA A 280 6.14 -34.50 -11.19
N GLU A 281 6.77 -33.37 -11.51
CA GLU A 281 7.61 -32.63 -10.56
C GLU A 281 6.80 -32.13 -9.34
N LEU A 282 5.68 -31.43 -9.59
CA LEU A 282 4.83 -30.85 -8.55
C LEU A 282 4.24 -31.92 -7.62
N LEU A 283 3.74 -33.02 -8.20
CA LEU A 283 3.21 -34.15 -7.42
C LEU A 283 4.32 -34.88 -6.66
N GLY A 284 5.51 -35.01 -7.25
CA GLY A 284 6.68 -35.57 -6.57
C GLY A 284 7.11 -34.72 -5.38
N HIS A 285 7.03 -33.39 -5.46
CA HIS A 285 7.25 -32.50 -4.33
C HIS A 285 6.18 -32.68 -3.24
N LEU A 286 4.89 -32.70 -3.60
CA LEU A 286 3.79 -32.98 -2.67
C LEU A 286 3.92 -34.31 -1.93
N ALA A 287 4.35 -35.37 -2.63
CA ALA A 287 4.53 -36.69 -2.03
C ALA A 287 5.60 -36.69 -0.92
N ARG A 288 6.61 -35.79 -1.02
CA ARG A 288 7.69 -35.67 -0.02
C ARG A 288 7.26 -34.82 1.17
N GLU A 289 6.52 -33.74 0.96
CA GLU A 289 6.05 -32.87 2.05
C GLU A 289 4.86 -33.46 2.82
N GLY A 290 3.94 -34.14 2.13
CA GLY A 290 2.71 -34.68 2.71
C GLY A 290 1.73 -33.61 3.17
N GLY A 291 0.71 -34.03 3.95
CA GLY A 291 -0.25 -33.13 4.60
C GLY A 291 -1.54 -32.84 3.83
N HIS A 292 -2.39 -32.01 4.42
CA HIS A 292 -3.75 -31.75 3.94
C HIS A 292 -3.80 -31.18 2.51
N ASN A 293 -2.90 -30.24 2.18
CA ASN A 293 -2.83 -29.65 0.84
C ASN A 293 -2.48 -30.68 -0.24
N ALA A 294 -1.72 -31.72 0.11
CA ALA A 294 -1.43 -32.81 -0.82
C ALA A 294 -2.70 -33.59 -1.16
N VAL A 295 -3.54 -33.90 -0.16
CA VAL A 295 -4.82 -34.61 -0.38
C VAL A 295 -5.71 -33.85 -1.37
N GLU A 296 -5.88 -32.54 -1.19
CA GLU A 296 -6.71 -31.73 -2.08
C GLU A 296 -6.19 -31.73 -3.53
N VAL A 297 -4.89 -31.56 -3.72
CA VAL A 297 -4.28 -31.58 -5.05
C VAL A 297 -4.42 -32.96 -5.69
N TYR A 298 -4.05 -34.03 -4.98
CA TYR A 298 -4.16 -35.40 -5.50
C TYR A 298 -5.60 -35.78 -5.86
N ARG A 299 -6.59 -35.44 -5.01
CA ARG A 299 -8.02 -35.63 -5.33
C ARG A 299 -8.38 -34.94 -6.64
N ARG A 300 -7.97 -33.67 -6.80
CA ARG A 300 -8.28 -32.92 -8.01
C ARG A 300 -7.63 -33.51 -9.26
N VAL A 301 -6.38 -33.97 -9.16
CA VAL A 301 -5.69 -34.63 -10.29
C VAL A 301 -6.43 -35.89 -10.71
N VAL A 302 -6.76 -36.75 -9.75
CA VAL A 302 -7.52 -37.99 -9.99
C VAL A 302 -8.85 -37.67 -10.69
N GLU A 303 -9.64 -36.73 -10.16
CA GLU A 303 -10.93 -36.35 -10.77
C GLU A 303 -10.80 -35.83 -12.21
N VAL A 304 -9.78 -35.00 -12.47
CA VAL A 304 -9.57 -34.39 -13.79
C VAL A 304 -9.19 -35.45 -14.83
N GLU A 305 -8.26 -36.35 -14.50
CA GLU A 305 -7.81 -37.34 -15.48
C GLU A 305 -8.81 -38.50 -15.63
N LEU A 306 -9.56 -38.83 -14.58
CA LEU A 306 -10.72 -39.72 -14.69
C LEU A 306 -11.77 -39.19 -15.68
N ALA A 307 -12.02 -37.88 -15.70
CA ALA A 307 -12.95 -37.27 -16.64
C ALA A 307 -12.44 -37.26 -18.09
N ARG A 308 -11.12 -37.32 -18.33
CA ARG A 308 -10.50 -37.30 -19.67
C ARG A 308 -10.40 -38.67 -20.32
N GLY A 309 -10.24 -39.75 -19.54
CA GLY A 309 -10.31 -41.13 -20.04
C GLY A 309 -9.20 -41.56 -21.02
N GLY A 310 -8.05 -40.88 -21.03
CA GLY A 310 -6.93 -41.16 -21.94
C GLY A 310 -6.13 -42.44 -21.59
N PRO A 311 -5.75 -43.30 -22.56
CA PRO A 311 -4.99 -44.54 -22.30
C PRO A 311 -3.60 -44.31 -21.67
N GLN A 312 -2.94 -43.20 -22.02
CA GLN A 312 -1.56 -42.90 -21.62
C GLN A 312 -1.43 -42.52 -20.13
N GLU A 313 -2.52 -42.16 -19.47
CA GLU A 313 -2.50 -41.70 -18.07
C GLU A 313 -3.06 -42.73 -17.07
N GLN A 314 -3.45 -43.91 -17.55
CA GLN A 314 -4.06 -44.97 -16.73
C GLN A 314 -3.08 -45.54 -15.69
N ASP A 315 -1.79 -45.63 -16.02
CA ASP A 315 -0.78 -46.11 -15.08
C ASP A 315 -0.40 -45.07 -14.02
N LEU A 316 -0.46 -43.79 -14.38
CA LEU A 316 -0.25 -42.69 -13.44
C LEU A 316 -1.41 -42.59 -12.43
N LEU A 317 -2.64 -42.80 -12.90
CA LEU A 317 -3.85 -42.78 -12.06
C LEU A 317 -3.75 -43.77 -10.89
N ALA A 318 -3.28 -44.99 -11.12
CA ALA A 318 -3.09 -45.96 -10.06
C ALA A 318 -2.05 -45.49 -9.02
N GLY A 319 -0.94 -44.92 -9.49
CA GLY A 319 0.07 -44.31 -8.63
C GLY A 319 -0.51 -43.19 -7.76
N TRP A 320 -1.33 -42.30 -8.33
CA TRP A 320 -1.98 -41.22 -7.58
C TRP A 320 -3.02 -41.72 -6.59
N LEU A 321 -3.80 -42.73 -6.93
CA LEU A 321 -4.75 -43.36 -6.00
C LEU A 321 -4.05 -44.05 -4.82
N HIS A 322 -2.89 -44.69 -5.05
CA HIS A 322 -2.06 -45.23 -3.97
C HIS A 322 -1.49 -44.13 -3.07
N GLN A 323 -0.96 -43.05 -3.65
CA GLN A 323 -0.50 -41.89 -2.88
C GLN A 323 -1.63 -41.30 -2.03
N LEU A 324 -2.81 -41.12 -2.65
CA LEU A 324 -3.97 -40.59 -1.96
C LEU A 324 -4.45 -41.52 -0.83
N ARG A 325 -4.44 -42.85 -1.03
CA ARG A 325 -4.72 -43.83 0.03
C ARG A 325 -3.76 -43.68 1.22
N GLY A 326 -2.48 -43.45 0.95
CA GLY A 326 -1.47 -43.20 2.00
C GLY A 326 -1.68 -41.87 2.73
N LEU A 327 -2.10 -40.82 2.02
CA LEU A 327 -2.31 -39.49 2.60
C LEU A 327 -3.60 -39.36 3.42
N GLN A 328 -4.62 -40.18 3.14
CA GLN A 328 -5.93 -40.13 3.83
C GLN A 328 -6.51 -41.52 4.08
N PRO A 329 -5.84 -42.40 4.86
CA PRO A 329 -6.22 -43.81 5.00
C PRO A 329 -7.66 -43.99 5.50
N ASP A 330 -8.10 -43.18 6.47
CA ASP A 330 -9.43 -43.30 7.09
C ASP A 330 -10.56 -42.82 6.18
N ALA A 331 -10.29 -41.85 5.30
CA ALA A 331 -11.29 -41.26 4.40
C ALA A 331 -11.23 -41.81 2.97
N PHE A 332 -10.27 -42.70 2.68
CA PHE A 332 -10.04 -43.18 1.32
C PHE A 332 -11.18 -44.08 0.81
N ALA A 333 -11.75 -44.92 1.68
CA ALA A 333 -12.87 -45.81 1.31
C ALA A 333 -14.09 -44.99 0.85
N ASP A 334 -14.51 -44.02 1.65
CA ASP A 334 -15.63 -43.12 1.34
C ASP A 334 -15.36 -42.31 0.06
N TYR A 335 -14.13 -41.82 -0.11
CA TYR A 335 -13.73 -41.12 -1.32
C TYR A 335 -13.83 -42.00 -2.57
N LEU A 336 -13.40 -43.26 -2.48
CA LEU A 336 -13.45 -44.17 -3.60
C LEU A 336 -14.89 -44.57 -3.95
N ASP A 337 -15.74 -44.78 -2.95
CA ASP A 337 -17.16 -45.06 -3.17
C ASP A 337 -17.88 -43.86 -3.81
N HIS A 338 -17.49 -42.62 -3.45
CA HIS A 338 -17.95 -41.43 -4.14
C HIS A 338 -17.56 -41.42 -5.63
N ILE A 339 -16.31 -41.77 -5.97
CA ILE A 339 -15.87 -41.90 -7.37
C ILE A 339 -16.71 -42.96 -8.10
N ARG A 340 -16.87 -44.15 -7.51
CA ARG A 340 -17.63 -45.26 -8.13
C ARG A 340 -19.08 -44.87 -8.40
N SER A 341 -19.71 -44.20 -7.44
CA SER A 341 -21.09 -43.71 -7.57
C SER A 341 -21.21 -42.70 -8.72
N ARG A 342 -20.31 -41.71 -8.75
CA ARG A 342 -20.29 -40.64 -9.77
C ARG A 342 -20.04 -41.18 -11.19
N HIS A 343 -19.24 -42.23 -11.32
CA HIS A 343 -18.89 -42.86 -12.60
C HIS A 343 -19.58 -44.22 -12.82
N SER A 344 -20.75 -44.44 -12.22
CA SER A 344 -21.49 -45.72 -12.28
C SER A 344 -21.83 -46.20 -13.69
N ALA A 345 -21.89 -45.29 -14.67
CA ALA A 345 -22.12 -45.62 -16.08
C ALA A 345 -20.85 -46.05 -16.84
N ASP A 346 -19.66 -45.79 -16.31
CA ASP A 346 -18.37 -46.12 -16.94
C ASP A 346 -17.87 -47.49 -16.45
N ARG A 347 -18.42 -48.57 -17.04
CA ARG A 347 -18.07 -49.95 -16.69
C ARG A 347 -16.58 -50.25 -16.87
N ARG A 348 -15.94 -49.65 -17.88
CA ARG A 348 -14.51 -49.85 -18.15
C ARG A 348 -13.66 -49.30 -17.02
N LEU A 349 -14.00 -48.11 -16.51
CA LEU A 349 -13.34 -47.51 -15.37
C LEU A 349 -13.53 -48.35 -14.09
N LEU A 350 -14.75 -48.79 -13.81
CA LEU A 350 -15.04 -49.61 -12.62
C LEU A 350 -14.30 -50.96 -12.64
N ASP A 351 -14.23 -51.61 -13.80
CA ASP A 351 -13.48 -52.85 -13.98
C ASP A 351 -11.96 -52.65 -13.84
N GLU A 352 -11.43 -51.51 -14.28
CA GLU A 352 -10.01 -51.14 -14.12
C GLU A 352 -9.66 -50.86 -12.65
N LEU A 353 -10.49 -50.08 -11.94
CA LEU A 353 -10.32 -49.81 -10.51
C LEU A 353 -10.32 -51.12 -9.71
N SER A 354 -11.30 -52.00 -9.99
CA SER A 354 -11.41 -53.31 -9.35
C SER A 354 -10.19 -54.21 -9.65
N ARG A 355 -9.73 -54.25 -10.90
CA ARG A 355 -8.52 -55.01 -11.30
C ARG A 355 -7.26 -54.55 -10.57
N ARG A 356 -7.16 -53.26 -10.23
CA ARG A 356 -6.00 -52.67 -9.53
C ARG A 356 -6.14 -52.67 -8.01
N GLY A 357 -7.19 -53.30 -7.45
CA GLY A 357 -7.39 -53.39 -6.00
C GLY A 357 -7.82 -52.07 -5.36
N PHE A 358 -8.52 -51.23 -6.12
CA PHE A 358 -9.24 -50.06 -5.62
C PHE A 358 -10.71 -50.42 -5.48
#